data_AF-A0A535ZC25-F1
#
_entry.id   AF-A0A535ZC25-F1
#
_cell.length_a   1.000
_cell.length_b   1.000
_cell.length_c   1.000
_cell.angle_alpha   90.00
_cell.angle_beta   90.00
_cell.angle_gamma   90.00
#
_symmetry.space_group_name_H-M   'P 1'
#
loop_
_entity.id
_entity.type
_entity.pdbx_description
1 polymer ?
#
loop_
_entity_poly.entity_id
_entity_poly.type
_entity_poly.pdbx_seq_one_letter_code
_entity_poly.pdbx_strand_id
1 'polypeptide(L)'
;MSVGCGGGVFGAERRERLLTLARESDRIALEFSRVAAGFAETDECEEDGFDSPIAWIKANCHMSGAAAADRVCAGEQLDRLDRSEAAVLAGEIGFAHFAHIAKASAAVGERLDETTLAFTPVMRLIPRGSSRKRPMASRRDT
;
A
#
# COMPACT_ATOMS: atom_id res chain seq x y z
N MET A 1 7.48 -41.42 17.01
CA MET A 1 6.28 -40.79 16.42
C MET A 1 6.62 -39.34 16.13
N SER A 2 6.79 -38.98 14.86
CA SER A 2 7.09 -37.61 14.42
C SER A 2 5.82 -37.00 13.85
N VAL A 3 5.35 -35.90 14.44
CA VAL A 3 4.36 -35.02 13.81
C VAL A 3 4.77 -33.58 14.09
N GLY A 4 5.59 -33.04 13.20
CA GLY A 4 6.04 -31.66 13.22
C GLY A 4 5.99 -31.08 11.82
N CYS A 5 4.80 -30.85 11.27
CA CYS A 5 4.62 -30.22 9.95
C CYS A 5 3.50 -29.15 9.90
N GLY A 6 2.78 -28.88 10.99
CA GLY A 6 1.63 -27.95 10.99
C GLY A 6 2.01 -26.48 10.75
N GLY A 7 3.12 -25.99 11.30
CA GLY A 7 3.45 -24.56 11.28
C GLY A 7 3.78 -23.97 9.91
N GLY A 8 4.28 -24.77 8.97
CA GLY A 8 4.71 -24.27 7.65
C GLY A 8 3.57 -23.90 6.71
N VAL A 9 2.46 -24.66 6.74
CA VAL A 9 1.26 -24.41 5.93
C VAL A 9 0.51 -23.20 6.47
N PHE A 10 0.34 -23.13 7.80
CA PHE A 10 -0.28 -21.99 8.49
C PHE A 10 0.45 -20.66 8.30
N GLY A 11 1.78 -20.68 8.14
CA GLY A 11 2.56 -19.48 7.83
C GLY A 11 2.42 -19.04 6.36
N ALA A 12 2.31 -19.99 5.43
CA ALA A 12 2.13 -19.68 4.01
C ALA A 12 0.75 -19.07 3.72
N GLU A 13 -0.30 -19.66 4.29
CA GLU A 13 -1.66 -19.15 4.19
C GLU A 13 -1.80 -17.73 4.79
N ARG A 14 -1.22 -17.49 5.97
CA ARG A 14 -1.20 -16.15 6.59
C ARG A 14 -0.49 -15.11 5.73
N ARG A 15 0.62 -15.48 5.08
CA ARG A 15 1.31 -14.57 4.14
C ARG A 15 0.43 -14.23 2.96
N GLU A 16 -0.20 -15.23 2.34
CA GLU A 16 -1.11 -14.98 1.22
C GLU A 16 -2.27 -14.08 1.64
N ARG A 17 -2.87 -14.35 2.81
CA ARG A 17 -3.94 -13.50 3.35
C ARG A 17 -3.48 -12.07 3.60
N LEU A 18 -2.26 -11.87 4.10
CA LEU A 18 -1.71 -10.53 4.33
C LEU A 18 -1.55 -9.77 3.01
N LEU A 19 -1.08 -10.43 1.95
CA LEU A 19 -0.96 -9.83 0.62
C LEU A 19 -2.32 -9.47 0.03
N THR A 20 -3.33 -10.33 0.19
CA THR A 20 -4.70 -10.04 -0.23
C THR A 20 -5.26 -8.81 0.50
N LEU A 21 -5.18 -8.80 1.83
CA LEU A 21 -5.70 -7.70 2.64
C LEU A 21 -4.99 -6.37 2.34
N ALA A 22 -3.68 -6.39 2.12
CA ALA A 22 -2.93 -5.19 1.73
C ALA A 22 -3.45 -4.62 0.41
N ARG A 23 -3.62 -5.46 -0.62
CA ARG A 23 -4.14 -5.01 -1.93
C ARG A 23 -5.57 -4.48 -1.85
N GLU A 24 -6.43 -5.12 -1.07
CA GLU A 24 -7.80 -4.64 -0.83
C GLU A 24 -7.79 -3.29 -0.12
N SER A 25 -6.97 -3.18 0.94
CA SER A 25 -6.77 -1.92 1.67
C SER A 25 -6.26 -0.81 0.76
N ASP A 26 -5.31 -1.10 -0.14
CA ASP A 26 -4.74 -0.13 -1.08
C ASP A 26 -5.75 0.35 -2.12
N ARG A 27 -6.65 -0.53 -2.59
CA ARG A 27 -7.73 -0.16 -3.51
C ARG A 27 -8.78 0.73 -2.84
N ILE A 28 -9.22 0.34 -1.65
CA ILE A 28 -10.15 1.15 -0.84
C ILE A 28 -9.52 2.52 -0.54
N ALA A 29 -8.22 2.53 -0.27
CA ALA A 29 -7.46 3.74 -0.05
C ALA A 29 -7.43 4.67 -1.28
N LEU A 30 -7.26 4.15 -2.50
CA LEU A 30 -7.38 4.94 -3.73
C LEU A 30 -8.80 5.49 -3.93
N GLU A 31 -9.81 4.65 -3.75
CA GLU A 31 -11.22 5.07 -3.88
C GLU A 31 -11.55 6.16 -2.86
N PHE A 32 -11.14 6.01 -1.60
CA PHE A 32 -11.26 7.04 -0.58
C PHE A 32 -10.64 8.34 -1.05
N SER A 33 -9.41 8.29 -1.59
CA SER A 33 -8.72 9.48 -2.08
C SER A 33 -9.47 10.18 -3.20
N ARG A 34 -10.03 9.44 -4.16
CA ARG A 34 -10.88 10.01 -5.22
C ARG A 34 -12.10 10.73 -4.65
N VAL A 35 -12.79 10.11 -3.70
CA VAL A 35 -13.94 10.73 -3.01
C VAL A 35 -13.52 11.94 -2.16
N ALA A 36 -12.37 11.86 -1.49
CA ALA A 36 -11.85 12.94 -0.65
C ALA A 36 -11.48 14.19 -1.47
N ALA A 37 -10.91 14.01 -2.66
CA ALA A 37 -10.66 15.12 -3.58
C ALA A 37 -11.98 15.71 -4.09
N GLY A 38 -12.93 14.88 -4.53
CA GLY A 38 -14.25 15.35 -4.93
C GLY A 38 -14.97 16.11 -3.81
N PHE A 39 -14.92 15.62 -2.57
CA PHE A 39 -15.44 16.32 -1.39
C PHE A 39 -14.73 17.66 -1.14
N ALA A 40 -13.42 17.74 -1.37
CA ALA A 40 -12.67 18.98 -1.19
C ALA A 40 -13.02 20.08 -2.20
N GLU A 41 -13.69 19.74 -3.31
CA GLU A 41 -14.22 20.68 -4.30
C GLU A 41 -15.61 21.23 -3.93
N THR A 42 -16.19 20.76 -2.82
CA THR A 42 -17.53 21.13 -2.35
C THR A 42 -17.48 22.07 -1.13
N ASP A 43 -18.61 22.70 -0.80
CA ASP A 43 -18.71 23.64 0.32
C ASP A 43 -19.14 22.94 1.63
N GLU A 44 -19.37 21.63 1.60
CA GLU A 44 -19.95 20.81 2.67
C GLU A 44 -19.14 20.87 3.97
N CYS A 45 -17.81 21.05 3.90
CA CYS A 45 -17.04 21.21 5.12
C CYS A 45 -17.35 22.51 5.84
N GLU A 46 -17.61 23.60 5.10
CA GLU A 46 -17.99 24.90 5.66
C GLU A 46 -19.41 24.82 6.24
N GLU A 47 -20.34 24.12 5.57
CA GLU A 47 -21.70 23.88 6.07
C GLU A 47 -21.69 23.14 7.42
N ASP A 48 -20.76 22.20 7.60
CA ASP A 48 -20.53 21.49 8.86
C ASP A 48 -19.65 22.26 9.87
N GLY A 49 -19.23 23.49 9.53
CA GLY A 49 -18.48 24.39 10.43
C GLY A 49 -16.98 24.09 10.55
N PHE A 50 -16.38 23.45 9.55
CA PHE A 50 -14.94 23.19 9.47
C PHE A 50 -14.23 24.18 8.54
N ASP A 51 -13.03 24.60 8.94
CA ASP A 51 -12.21 25.56 8.16
C ASP A 51 -11.47 24.93 6.96
N SER A 52 -11.56 23.61 6.76
CA SER A 52 -11.02 22.94 5.57
C SER A 52 -11.56 21.50 5.42
N PRO A 53 -11.59 20.96 4.18
CA PRO A 53 -11.91 19.56 3.93
C PRO A 53 -10.99 18.58 4.67
N ILE A 54 -9.70 18.91 4.78
CA ILE A 54 -8.72 18.09 5.52
C ILE A 54 -9.06 18.02 7.02
N ALA A 55 -9.47 19.13 7.63
CA ALA A 55 -9.89 19.16 9.02
C ALA A 55 -11.17 18.33 9.24
N TRP A 56 -12.12 18.43 8.32
CA TRP A 56 -13.35 17.63 8.33
C TRP A 56 -13.03 16.13 8.24
N ILE A 57 -12.23 15.70 7.27
CA ILE A 57 -11.84 14.29 7.08
C ILE A 57 -11.07 13.78 8.30
N LYS A 58 -10.14 14.56 8.84
CA LYS A 58 -9.39 14.21 10.04
C LYS A 58 -10.33 13.90 11.21
N ALA A 59 -11.31 14.78 11.46
CA ALA A 59 -12.24 14.65 12.59
C ALA A 59 -13.23 13.50 12.39
N ASN A 60 -13.86 13.43 11.22
CA ASN A 60 -14.96 12.50 10.93
C ASN A 60 -14.50 11.11 10.49
N CYS A 61 -13.30 10.98 9.92
CA CYS A 61 -12.71 9.69 9.54
C CYS A 61 -11.64 9.19 10.52
N HIS A 62 -11.44 9.89 11.64
CA HIS A 62 -10.48 9.54 12.71
C HIS A 62 -9.05 9.32 12.21
N MET A 63 -8.59 10.19 11.32
CA MET A 63 -7.26 10.15 10.71
C MET A 63 -6.32 11.15 11.37
N SER A 64 -5.01 10.99 11.18
CA SER A 64 -4.08 12.09 11.44
C SER A 64 -4.25 13.17 10.38
N GLY A 65 -3.87 14.43 10.69
CA GLY A 65 -3.94 15.52 9.71
C GLY A 65 -3.10 15.24 8.46
N ALA A 66 -1.91 14.65 8.64
CA ALA A 66 -1.05 14.25 7.52
C ALA A 66 -1.69 13.15 6.66
N ALA A 67 -2.35 12.16 7.28
CA ALA A 67 -3.02 11.11 6.51
C ALA A 67 -4.24 11.66 5.76
N ALA A 68 -5.01 12.58 6.35
CA ALA A 68 -6.12 13.25 5.67
C ALA A 68 -5.63 14.13 4.50
N ALA A 69 -4.55 14.88 4.68
CA ALA A 69 -3.93 15.65 3.61
C ALA A 69 -3.42 14.76 2.47
N ASP A 70 -2.79 13.62 2.81
CA ASP A 70 -2.35 12.63 1.84
C ASP A 70 -3.54 12.07 1.05
N ARG A 71 -4.73 11.92 1.65
CA ARG A 71 -5.94 11.45 0.93
C ARG A 71 -6.37 12.44 -0.15
N VAL A 72 -6.51 13.70 0.22
CA VAL A 72 -6.95 14.78 -0.67
C VAL A 72 -5.94 14.96 -1.80
N CYS A 73 -4.66 15.15 -1.48
CA CYS A 73 -3.61 15.32 -2.48
C CYS A 73 -3.49 14.11 -3.42
N ALA A 74 -3.59 12.89 -2.89
CA ALA A 74 -3.59 11.69 -3.73
C ALA A 74 -4.75 11.68 -4.73
N GLY A 75 -5.95 12.09 -4.32
CA GLY A 75 -7.12 12.16 -5.20
C GLY A 75 -6.98 13.23 -6.29
N GLU A 76 -6.54 14.43 -5.92
CA GLU A 76 -6.32 15.56 -6.85
C GLU A 76 -5.29 15.25 -7.94
N GLN A 77 -4.37 14.31 -7.67
CA GLN A 77 -3.31 13.92 -8.60
C GLN A 77 -3.63 12.67 -9.43
N LEU A 78 -4.78 12.00 -9.21
CA LEU A 78 -5.10 10.74 -9.91
C LEU A 78 -5.05 10.89 -11.44
N ASP A 79 -5.69 11.93 -11.98
CA ASP A 79 -5.75 12.19 -13.43
C ASP A 79 -4.38 12.49 -14.07
N ARG A 80 -3.36 12.76 -13.25
CA ARG A 80 -1.97 13.00 -13.71
C ARG A 80 -1.06 11.78 -13.51
N LEU A 81 -1.54 10.78 -12.77
CA LEU A 81 -0.73 9.66 -12.27
C LEU A 81 -1.31 8.29 -12.65
N ASP A 82 -1.84 8.18 -13.87
CA ASP A 82 -2.44 6.97 -14.42
C ASP A 82 -1.54 5.73 -14.26
N ARG A 83 -0.22 5.88 -14.47
CA ARG A 83 0.71 4.75 -14.37
C ARG A 83 0.90 4.32 -12.92
N SER A 84 1.02 5.26 -12.00
CA SER A 84 1.13 4.97 -10.57
C SER A 84 -0.17 4.40 -10.00
N GLU A 85 -1.34 4.88 -10.44
CA GLU A 85 -2.63 4.28 -10.08
C GLU A 85 -2.70 2.83 -10.56
N ALA A 86 -2.36 2.57 -11.84
CA ALA A 86 -2.32 1.22 -12.39
C ALA A 86 -1.36 0.31 -11.60
N ALA A 87 -0.20 0.82 -11.17
CA ALA A 87 0.76 0.07 -10.36
C ALA A 87 0.19 -0.30 -8.97
N VAL A 88 -0.62 0.56 -8.34
CA VAL A 88 -1.35 0.20 -7.11
C VAL A 88 -2.38 -0.88 -7.38
N LEU A 89 -3.19 -0.74 -8.44
CA LEU A 89 -4.24 -1.70 -8.79
C LEU A 89 -3.69 -3.10 -9.12
N ALA A 90 -2.50 -3.14 -9.73
CA ALA A 90 -1.72 -4.35 -10.00
C ALA A 90 -1.01 -4.92 -8.75
N GLY A 91 -0.96 -4.16 -7.65
CA GLY A 91 -0.26 -4.52 -6.42
C GLY A 91 1.26 -4.51 -6.55
N GLU A 92 1.79 -3.70 -7.48
CA GLU A 92 3.23 -3.44 -7.66
C GLU A 92 3.74 -2.46 -6.61
N ILE A 93 2.90 -1.49 -6.24
CA ILE A 93 3.11 -0.55 -5.13
C ILE A 93 1.87 -0.51 -4.22
N GLY A 94 2.05 -0.06 -2.97
CA GLY A 94 0.93 0.21 -2.06
C GLY A 94 0.53 1.69 -2.06
N PHE A 95 -0.61 2.01 -1.45
CA PHE A 95 -1.14 3.38 -1.42
C PHE A 95 -0.17 4.38 -0.76
N ALA A 96 0.53 3.97 0.29
CA ALA A 96 1.51 4.85 0.95
C ALA A 96 2.63 5.31 -0.02
N HIS A 97 3.02 4.45 -0.96
CA HIS A 97 3.98 4.81 -1.99
C HIS A 97 3.36 5.75 -3.04
N PHE A 98 2.13 5.44 -3.48
CA PHE A 98 1.36 6.32 -4.36
C PHE A 98 1.21 7.73 -3.76
N ALA A 99 0.84 7.86 -2.49
CA ALA A 99 0.70 9.14 -1.81
C ALA A 99 2.01 9.96 -1.78
N HIS A 100 3.18 9.30 -1.72
CA HIS A 100 4.46 9.97 -1.88
C HIS A 100 4.70 10.48 -3.30
N ILE A 101 4.33 9.69 -4.32
CA ILE A 101 4.40 10.12 -5.72
C ILE A 101 3.44 11.28 -5.98
N ALA A 102 2.21 11.22 -5.46
CA ALA A 102 1.23 12.30 -5.54
C ALA A 102 1.75 13.60 -4.94
N LYS A 103 2.32 13.56 -3.73
CA LYS A 103 2.95 14.75 -3.12
C LYS A 103 4.12 15.27 -3.95
N ALA A 104 4.94 14.40 -4.52
CA ALA A 104 6.02 14.81 -5.41
C ALA A 104 5.47 15.47 -6.68
N SER A 105 4.44 14.88 -7.31
CA SER A 105 3.73 15.43 -8.47
C SER A 105 3.16 16.81 -8.18
N ALA A 106 2.45 16.98 -7.05
CA ALA A 106 1.92 18.26 -6.63
C ALA A 106 3.03 19.31 -6.42
N ALA A 107 4.21 18.90 -5.92
CA ALA A 107 5.33 19.81 -5.67
C ALA A 107 6.11 20.21 -6.94
N VAL A 108 6.21 19.33 -7.94
CA VAL A 108 7.07 19.56 -9.13
C VAL A 108 6.29 19.72 -10.45
N GLY A 109 4.98 19.47 -10.45
CA GLY A 109 4.09 19.61 -11.60
C GLY A 109 4.51 18.75 -12.79
N GLU A 110 4.52 19.33 -13.99
CA GLU A 110 4.86 18.62 -15.24
C GLU A 110 6.32 18.13 -15.33
N ARG A 111 7.15 18.48 -14.35
CA ARG A 111 8.54 17.99 -14.28
C ARG A 111 8.61 16.54 -13.83
N LEU A 112 7.53 15.98 -13.27
CA LEU A 112 7.45 14.57 -12.92
C LEU A 112 7.11 13.78 -14.18
N ASP A 113 8.00 12.87 -14.55
CA ASP A 113 7.80 11.93 -15.65
C ASP A 113 7.60 10.51 -15.07
N GLU A 114 6.36 10.02 -15.09
CA GLU A 114 6.02 8.69 -14.59
C GLU A 114 6.73 7.55 -15.33
N THR A 115 7.21 7.77 -16.55
CA THR A 115 7.93 6.75 -17.31
C THR A 115 9.31 6.44 -16.71
N THR A 116 9.85 7.37 -15.93
CA THR A 116 11.12 7.20 -15.20
C THR A 116 10.95 6.45 -13.88
N LEU A 117 9.71 6.30 -13.40
CA LEU A 117 9.42 5.59 -12.15
C LEU A 117 9.46 4.07 -12.39
N ALA A 118 10.33 3.39 -11.65
CA ALA A 118 10.47 1.94 -11.71
C ALA A 118 9.54 1.28 -10.67
N PHE A 119 8.47 0.66 -11.14
CA PHE A 119 7.50 -0.08 -10.30
C PHE A 119 7.78 -1.59 -10.21
N THR A 120 8.96 -2.02 -10.67
CA THR A 120 9.29 -3.45 -10.83
C THR A 120 9.07 -4.22 -9.51
N PRO A 121 8.17 -5.22 -9.47
CA PRO A 121 7.92 -5.98 -8.25
C PRO A 121 9.18 -6.79 -7.87
N VAL A 122 9.64 -6.63 -6.62
CA VAL A 122 10.83 -7.30 -6.05
C VAL A 122 10.69 -8.84 -5.98
N MET A 123 9.53 -9.39 -6.33
CA MET A 123 9.22 -10.80 -6.13
C MET A 123 9.39 -11.64 -7.40
N ARG A 124 10.64 -11.86 -7.86
CA ARG A 124 10.94 -13.02 -8.73
C ARG A 124 12.42 -13.42 -8.86
N LEU A 125 13.20 -13.59 -7.79
CA LEU A 125 14.51 -14.25 -7.92
C LEU A 125 15.12 -14.84 -6.63
N ILE A 126 14.34 -15.60 -5.85
CA ILE A 126 14.95 -16.57 -4.92
C ILE A 126 14.54 -17.98 -5.38
N PRO A 127 15.38 -18.69 -6.17
CA PRO A 127 15.16 -20.11 -6.39
C PRO A 127 15.15 -20.80 -5.01
N ARG A 128 14.07 -21.51 -4.69
CA ARG A 128 13.98 -22.27 -3.44
C ARG A 128 15.06 -23.35 -3.45
N GLY A 129 16.16 -23.06 -2.77
CA GLY A 129 17.25 -23.98 -2.54
C GLY A 129 16.74 -25.24 -1.83
N SER A 130 16.90 -26.36 -2.52
CA SER A 130 16.71 -27.73 -2.05
C SER A 130 17.19 -27.92 -0.60
N SER A 131 16.31 -28.48 0.25
CA SER A 131 16.61 -28.90 1.61
C SER A 131 17.91 -29.71 1.71
N ARG A 132 19.01 -29.09 2.15
CA ARG A 132 20.17 -29.83 2.64
C ARG A 132 19.79 -30.50 3.95
N LYS A 133 19.62 -31.83 3.94
CA LYS A 133 19.57 -32.65 5.14
C LYS A 133 20.80 -32.35 5.99
N ARG A 134 20.61 -31.97 7.26
CA ARG A 134 21.69 -31.91 8.25
C ARG A 134 22.20 -33.35 8.46
N PRO A 135 23.52 -33.61 8.49
CA PRO A 135 24.01 -34.93 8.82
C PRO A 135 23.76 -35.20 10.31
N MET A 136 23.10 -36.33 10.59
CA MET A 136 22.94 -36.88 11.94
C MET A 136 24.32 -37.14 12.52
N ALA A 137 24.66 -36.44 13.60
CA ALA A 137 25.86 -36.74 14.39
C ALA A 137 25.69 -38.10 15.07
N SER A 138 26.50 -39.07 14.64
CA SER A 138 26.70 -40.37 15.27
C SER A 138 27.07 -40.17 16.74
N ARG A 139 26.16 -40.52 17.67
CA ARG A 139 26.53 -40.78 19.06
C ARG A 139 27.39 -42.04 19.07
N ARG A 140 28.64 -41.92 19.53
CA ARG A 140 29.47 -43.06 19.91
C ARG A 140 29.05 -43.48 21.30
N ASP A 141 28.81 -44.78 21.46
CA ASP A 141 28.76 -45.46 22.74
C ASP A 141 30.15 -45.37 23.41
N THR A 142 30.15 -44.95 24.67
CA THR A 142 31.04 -45.40 25.75
C THR A 142 30.28 -45.25 27.05
#